data_AF-A0A7I8CZ77-F1
#
_entry.id   AF-A0A7I8CZ77-F1
#
_cell.length_a   1.000
_cell.length_b   1.000
_cell.length_c   1.000
_cell.angle_alpha   90.00
_cell.angle_beta   90.00
_cell.angle_gamma   90.00
#
_symmetry.space_group_name_H-M   'P 1'
#
loop_
_entity.id
_entity.type
_entity.pdbx_description
1 polymer ?
#
loop_
_entity_poly.entity_id
_entity_poly.type
_entity_poly.pdbx_seq_one_letter_code
_entity_poly.pdbx_strand_id
1 'polypeptide(L)'
;MTALSRQQFRIVEAKLHACFSQPNFPLNVSHPSGPCDLEQMIWRKVSLCVYQRFQNTSGQALFSVWFGQPRQTVEDACEKIPLGKSMFLQWRERIVLAAALYASQLGVFQPLSPIVSNPSCPHKNLPLKGD
;
A
#
# COMPACT_ATOMS: atom_id res chain seq x y z
N MET A 1 -12.24 -8.21 6.87
CA MET A 1 -11.02 -7.40 6.64
C MET A 1 -10.41 -7.87 5.33
N THR A 2 -10.19 -6.97 4.37
CA THR A 2 -9.56 -7.32 3.09
C THR A 2 -8.06 -7.46 3.33
N ALA A 3 -7.53 -8.69 3.30
CA ALA A 3 -6.10 -8.94 3.42
C ALA A 3 -5.43 -8.77 2.05
N LEU A 4 -4.33 -8.01 1.99
CA LEU A 4 -3.50 -7.95 0.79
C LEU A 4 -2.70 -9.24 0.66
N SER A 5 -2.56 -9.75 -0.57
CA SER A 5 -1.55 -10.78 -0.84
C SER A 5 -0.14 -10.24 -0.57
N ARG A 6 0.82 -11.15 -0.33
CA ARG A 6 2.23 -10.78 -0.11
C ARG A 6 2.84 -9.98 -1.26
N GLN A 7 2.36 -10.18 -2.48
CA GLN A 7 2.82 -9.44 -3.66
C GLN A 7 2.24 -8.02 -3.67
N GLN A 8 0.94 -7.88 -3.41
CA GLN A 8 0.27 -6.59 -3.29
C GLN A 8 0.85 -5.73 -2.19
N PHE A 9 1.10 -6.31 -1.02
CA PHE A 9 1.75 -5.63 0.08
C PHE A 9 3.08 -5.01 -0.36
N ARG A 10 3.93 -5.81 -1.02
CA ARG A 10 5.24 -5.37 -1.50
C ARG A 10 5.15 -4.28 -2.57
N ILE A 11 4.15 -4.34 -3.46
CA ILE A 11 3.93 -3.31 -4.49
C ILE A 11 3.55 -1.98 -3.83
N VAL A 12 2.56 -1.98 -2.94
CA VAL A 12 2.08 -0.78 -2.27
C VAL A 12 3.18 -0.18 -1.39
N GLU A 13 3.90 -1.03 -0.65
CA GLU A 13 5.05 -0.61 0.13
C GLU A 13 6.14 0.03 -0.72
N ALA A 14 6.50 -0.57 -1.86
CA ALA A 14 7.50 0.00 -2.77
C ALA A 14 7.06 1.36 -3.34
N LYS A 15 5.77 1.53 -3.66
CA LYS A 15 5.21 2.81 -4.12
C LYS A 15 5.26 3.87 -3.02
N LEU A 16 5.00 3.51 -1.77
CA LEU A 16 5.17 4.41 -0.63
C LEU A 16 6.64 4.81 -0.48
N HIS A 17 7.59 3.86 -0.45
CA HIS A 17 9.02 4.19 -0.42
C HIS A 17 9.42 5.16 -1.54
N ALA A 18 9.00 4.89 -2.77
CA ALA A 18 9.30 5.75 -3.92
C ALA A 18 8.71 7.17 -3.81
N CYS A 19 7.66 7.37 -3.01
CA CYS A 19 7.08 8.68 -2.75
C CYS A 19 7.78 9.40 -1.60
N PHE A 20 7.99 8.72 -0.46
CA PHE A 20 8.57 9.31 0.74
C PHE A 20 10.09 9.51 0.65
N SER A 21 10.79 8.75 -0.20
CA SER A 21 12.22 8.93 -0.44
C SER A 21 12.54 10.13 -1.36
N GLN A 22 11.52 10.84 -1.86
CA GLN A 22 11.74 11.99 -2.72
C GLN A 22 12.09 13.22 -1.87
N PRO A 23 13.13 13.99 -2.24
CA PRO A 23 13.62 15.13 -1.44
C PRO A 23 12.58 16.24 -1.22
N ASN A 24 11.50 16.25 -2.01
CA ASN A 24 10.47 17.28 -1.98
C ASN A 24 9.12 16.80 -1.40
N PHE A 25 9.04 15.60 -0.81
CA PHE A 25 7.86 15.14 -0.10
C PHE A 25 7.88 15.67 1.36
N PRO A 26 6.77 16.20 1.92
CA PRO A 26 5.41 16.33 1.36
C PRO A 26 5.15 17.62 0.57
N LEU A 27 6.17 18.46 0.38
CA LEU A 27 6.03 19.87 -0.01
C LEU A 27 5.68 20.15 -1.48
N ASN A 28 5.64 19.16 -2.38
CA ASN A 28 5.45 19.41 -3.81
C ASN A 28 4.40 18.49 -4.47
N VAL A 29 3.12 18.79 -4.25
CA VAL A 29 1.99 18.27 -5.05
C VAL A 29 1.79 19.11 -6.32
N SER A 30 2.41 20.29 -6.36
CA SER A 30 2.18 21.30 -7.38
C SER A 30 3.09 21.07 -8.58
N HIS A 31 2.49 20.57 -9.65
CA HIS A 31 3.03 20.52 -11.02
C HIS A 31 4.37 19.78 -11.17
N PRO A 32 4.34 18.51 -11.55
CA PRO A 32 5.53 17.90 -12.10
C PRO A 32 5.89 18.62 -13.40
N SER A 33 7.05 19.27 -13.42
CA SER A 33 7.67 19.81 -14.61
C SER A 33 8.20 18.65 -15.46
N GLY A 34 7.30 17.99 -16.20
CA GLY A 34 7.60 16.89 -17.12
C GLY A 34 6.37 16.02 -17.38
N PRO A 35 6.43 15.08 -18.34
CA PRO A 35 5.40 14.06 -18.53
C PRO A 35 5.42 13.14 -17.32
N CYS A 36 4.79 13.57 -16.23
CA CYS A 36 4.68 12.79 -15.03
C CYS A 36 3.60 11.76 -15.26
N ASP A 37 3.99 10.50 -15.12
CA ASP A 37 3.09 9.37 -15.13
C ASP A 37 1.90 9.68 -14.19
N LEU A 38 0.69 9.64 -14.74
CA LEU A 38 -0.56 9.83 -13.99
C LEU A 38 -0.58 8.95 -12.73
N GLU A 39 -0.03 7.74 -12.84
CA GLU A 39 0.11 6.82 -11.73
C GLU A 39 0.97 7.40 -10.60
N GLN A 40 2.11 8.03 -10.92
CA GLN A 40 3.02 8.63 -9.95
C GLN A 40 2.37 9.79 -9.19
N MET A 41 1.62 10.65 -9.89
CA MET A 41 0.86 11.72 -9.25
C MET A 41 -0.18 11.16 -8.27
N ILE A 42 -0.87 10.10 -8.64
CA ILE A 42 -1.90 9.49 -7.78
C ILE A 42 -1.24 8.84 -6.56
N TRP A 43 -0.13 8.12 -6.71
CA TRP A 43 0.61 7.55 -5.58
C TRP A 43 1.17 8.61 -4.63
N ARG A 44 1.57 9.78 -5.13
CA ARG A 44 1.91 10.93 -4.27
C ARG A 44 0.72 11.40 -3.44
N LYS A 45 -0.45 11.55 -4.06
CA LYS A 45 -1.69 11.92 -3.34
C LYS A 45 -2.06 10.89 -2.28
N VAL A 46 -2.00 9.59 -2.62
CA VAL A 46 -2.22 8.49 -1.68
C VAL A 46 -1.25 8.58 -0.50
N SER A 47 0.04 8.74 -0.77
CA SER A 47 1.09 8.84 0.26
C SER A 47 0.87 10.03 1.19
N LEU A 48 0.49 11.19 0.64
CA LEU A 48 0.20 12.39 1.41
C LEU A 48 -1.04 12.20 2.31
N CYS A 49 -2.13 11.64 1.78
CA CYS A 49 -3.32 11.35 2.57
C CYS A 49 -3.03 10.41 3.73
N VAL A 50 -2.26 9.35 3.49
CA VAL A 50 -1.86 8.40 4.52
C VAL A 50 -0.96 9.07 5.56
N TYR A 51 0.03 9.85 5.14
CA TYR A 51 0.89 10.62 6.04
C TYR A 51 0.08 11.52 6.98
N GLN A 52 -0.84 12.31 6.42
CA GLN A 52 -1.69 13.22 7.19
C GLN A 52 -2.60 12.48 8.18
N ARG A 53 -3.13 11.30 7.81
CA ARG A 53 -4.00 10.49 8.67
C ARG A 53 -3.29 9.92 9.89
N PHE A 54 -2.00 9.61 9.76
CA PHE A 54 -1.19 9.04 10.83
C PHE A 54 -0.27 10.07 11.49
N GLN A 55 -0.40 11.34 11.12
CA GLN A 55 0.29 12.44 11.79
C GLN A 55 -0.13 12.49 13.27
N ASN A 56 0.83 12.73 14.15
CA ASN A 56 0.65 12.75 15.61
C ASN A 56 0.23 11.40 16.22
N THR A 57 0.39 10.29 15.49
CA THR A 57 0.22 8.94 16.02
C THR A 57 1.58 8.27 16.26
N SER A 58 1.61 7.20 17.07
CA SER A 58 2.82 6.38 17.24
C SER A 58 3.36 5.82 15.91
N GLY A 59 2.50 5.66 14.89
CA GLY A 59 2.88 5.21 13.55
C GLY A 59 3.61 6.27 12.72
N GLN A 60 3.61 7.55 13.12
CA GLN A 60 4.24 8.63 12.35
C GLN A 60 5.75 8.40 12.15
N ALA A 61 6.43 7.85 13.14
CA ALA A 61 7.87 7.60 13.09
C ALA A 61 8.27 6.66 11.93
N LEU A 62 7.36 5.79 11.48
CA LEU A 62 7.63 4.89 10.35
C LEU A 62 7.76 5.63 9.02
N PHE A 63 7.13 6.79 8.83
CA PHE A 63 7.26 7.52 7.56
C PHE A 63 8.69 7.99 7.32
N SER A 64 9.33 8.59 8.31
CA SER A 64 10.71 9.06 8.19
C SER A 64 11.71 7.92 8.25
N VAL A 65 11.49 6.95 9.15
CA VAL A 65 12.44 5.86 9.35
C VAL A 65 12.26 4.79 8.29
N TRP A 66 11.08 4.17 8.16
CA TRP A 66 10.86 3.08 7.22
C TRP A 66 10.74 3.57 5.78
N PHE A 67 9.75 4.42 5.48
CA PHE A 67 9.43 4.79 4.10
C PHE A 67 10.36 5.85 3.50
N GLY A 68 10.93 6.73 4.34
CA GLY A 68 11.80 7.83 3.93
C GLY A 68 13.26 7.43 3.70
N GLN A 69 13.69 6.24 4.14
CA GLN A 69 15.04 5.74 3.94
C GLN A 69 15.06 4.66 2.85
N PRO A 70 16.07 4.66 1.96
CA PRO A 70 16.27 3.57 1.02
C PRO A 70 16.70 2.31 1.79
N ARG A 71 16.07 1.17 1.48
CA ARG A 71 16.43 -0.22 1.85
C ARG A 71 17.21 -0.36 3.17
N GLN A 72 16.47 -0.65 4.25
CA GLN A 72 17.02 -1.08 5.53
C GLN A 72 16.29 -2.34 6.02
N THR A 73 16.88 -3.06 6.98
CA THR A 73 16.21 -4.20 7.60
C THR A 73 15.14 -3.74 8.59
N VAL A 74 14.21 -4.64 8.94
CA VAL A 74 13.20 -4.32 9.97
C VAL A 74 13.89 -4.08 11.31
N GLU A 75 14.94 -4.85 11.59
CA GLU A 75 15.77 -4.76 12.78
C GLU A 75 16.39 -3.36 12.90
N ASP A 76 17.10 -2.89 11.87
CA ASP A 76 17.72 -1.56 11.85
C ASP A 76 16.68 -0.43 12.00
N ALA A 77 15.48 -0.61 11.43
CA ALA A 77 14.41 0.36 11.52
C ALA A 77 13.78 0.41 12.92
N CYS A 78 13.66 -0.74 13.58
CA CYS A 78 13.12 -0.83 14.94
C CYS A 78 14.05 -0.16 15.95
N GLU A 79 15.38 -0.22 15.77
CA GLU A 79 16.34 0.45 16.66
C GLU A 79 16.23 1.98 16.61
N LYS A 80 15.75 2.53 15.49
CA LYS A 80 15.65 3.98 15.25
C LYS A 80 14.34 4.60 15.75
N ILE A 81 13.38 3.79 16.21
CA ILE A 81 12.09 4.29 16.70
C ILE A 81 11.77 3.71 18.08
N PRO A 82 11.06 4.45 18.94
CA PRO A 82 10.68 3.96 20.26
C PRO A 82 9.49 3.00 20.20
N LEU A 83 9.48 2.06 19.24
CA LEU A 83 8.46 1.02 19.10
C LEU A 83 9.10 -0.36 19.13
N GLY A 84 8.52 -1.29 19.88
CA GLY A 84 8.92 -2.69 19.82
C GLY A 84 8.60 -3.31 18.43
N LYS A 85 9.35 -4.34 18.04
CA LYS A 85 9.23 -5.02 16.73
C LYS A 85 7.79 -5.41 16.35
N SER A 86 7.01 -5.93 17.31
CA SER A 86 5.61 -6.28 17.07
C SER A 86 4.76 -5.06 16.68
N MET A 87 4.91 -3.95 17.43
CA MET A 87 4.19 -2.72 17.17
C MET A 87 4.66 -2.04 15.86
N PHE A 88 5.95 -2.12 15.55
CA PHE A 88 6.50 -1.70 14.26
C PHE A 88 5.78 -2.41 13.10
N LEU A 89 5.71 -3.75 13.15
CA LEU A 89 5.11 -4.55 12.09
C LEU A 89 3.62 -4.26 11.92
N GLN A 90 2.88 -4.09 13.02
CA GLN A 90 1.47 -3.71 12.98
C GLN A 90 1.26 -2.34 12.35
N TRP A 91 2.09 -1.34 12.68
CA TRP A 91 2.00 -0.02 12.07
C TRP A 91 2.35 -0.04 10.59
N ARG A 92 3.42 -0.76 10.23
CA ARG A 92 3.81 -0.97 8.83
C ARG A 92 2.64 -1.55 8.03
N GLU A 93 2.00 -2.59 8.56
CA GLU A 93 0.85 -3.21 7.91
C GLU A 93 -0.34 -2.24 7.78
N ARG A 94 -0.67 -1.51 8.84
CA ARG A 94 -1.76 -0.51 8.81
C ARG A 94 -1.54 0.59 7.79
N ILE A 95 -0.31 1.10 7.68
CA ILE A 95 0.04 2.15 6.72
C ILE A 95 -0.10 1.63 5.28
N VAL A 96 0.43 0.43 5.00
CA VAL A 96 0.35 -0.21 3.67
C VAL A 96 -1.10 -0.51 3.30
N LEU A 97 -1.91 -1.03 4.24
CA LEU A 97 -3.34 -1.28 4.02
C LEU A 97 -4.10 0.02 3.74
N ALA A 98 -3.84 1.08 4.52
CA ALA A 98 -4.47 2.38 4.29
C ALA A 98 -4.14 2.93 2.90
N ALA A 99 -2.88 2.86 2.49
CA ALA A 99 -2.44 3.28 1.15
C ALA A 99 -3.14 2.48 0.04
N ALA A 100 -3.23 1.15 0.19
CA ALA A 100 -3.92 0.29 -0.74
C ALA A 100 -5.41 0.65 -0.86
N LEU A 101 -6.09 0.92 0.25
CA LEU A 101 -7.50 1.32 0.26
C LEU A 101 -7.70 2.66 -0.46
N TYR A 102 -6.87 3.67 -0.18
CA TYR A 102 -6.93 4.95 -0.89
C TYR A 102 -6.62 4.81 -2.38
N ALA A 103 -5.60 4.04 -2.74
CA ALA A 103 -5.25 3.77 -4.13
C ALA A 103 -6.37 3.02 -4.88
N SER A 104 -7.10 2.15 -4.19
CA SER A 104 -8.27 1.45 -4.74
C SER A 104 -9.43 2.39 -5.01
N GLN A 105 -9.71 3.32 -4.09
CA GLN A 105 -10.75 4.34 -4.26
C GLN A 105 -10.47 5.27 -5.45
N LEU A 106 -9.19 5.48 -5.78
CA LEU A 106 -8.75 6.28 -6.92
C LEU A 106 -8.57 5.47 -8.22
N GLY A 107 -8.89 4.16 -8.21
CA GLY A 107 -8.86 3.31 -9.39
C GLY A 107 -7.47 2.91 -9.90
N VAL A 108 -6.39 3.21 -9.17
CA VAL A 108 -5.00 2.93 -9.59
C VAL A 108 -4.42 1.66 -8.97
N PHE A 109 -5.14 1.07 -8.02
CA PHE A 109 -4.74 -0.17 -7.39
C PHE A 109 -5.98 -1.05 -7.27
N GLN A 110 -6.05 -2.09 -8.07
CA GLN A 110 -7.08 -3.10 -7.85
C GLN A 110 -6.58 -4.08 -6.79
N PRO A 111 -7.26 -4.19 -5.63
CA PRO A 111 -7.12 -5.40 -4.86
C PRO A 111 -7.63 -6.52 -5.78
N LEU A 112 -6.76 -7.47 -6.16
CA LEU A 112 -7.18 -8.76 -6.68
C LEU A 112 -8.38 -9.18 -5.85
N SER A 113 -9.50 -9.42 -6.55
CA SER A 113 -10.83 -9.61 -5.98
C SER A 113 -10.76 -10.38 -4.66
N PRO A 114 -11.66 -10.11 -3.69
CA PRO A 114 -11.80 -11.04 -2.58
C PRO A 114 -11.87 -12.45 -3.18
N ILE A 115 -11.15 -13.40 -2.58
CA ILE A 115 -11.43 -14.81 -2.83
C ILE A 115 -12.88 -14.96 -2.40
N VAL A 116 -13.80 -14.76 -3.34
CA VAL A 116 -15.14 -15.26 -3.25
C VAL A 116 -14.90 -16.74 -3.35
N SER A 117 -14.75 -17.38 -2.19
CA SER A 117 -15.17 -18.76 -2.06
C SER A 117 -16.55 -18.79 -2.70
N ASN A 118 -16.63 -19.39 -3.88
CA ASN A 118 -17.86 -19.57 -4.60
C ASN A 118 -18.37 -20.97 -4.21
N PRO A 119 -19.12 -21.15 -3.11
CA PRO A 119 -19.76 -22.43 -2.85
C PRO A 119 -21.09 -22.43 -3.61
N SER A 120 -21.05 -22.43 -4.94
CA SER A 120 -22.24 -22.66 -5.75
C SER A 120 -21.82 -23.04 -7.16
N CYS A 121 -21.47 -24.31 -7.34
CA CYS A 121 -21.80 -25.02 -8.56
C CYS A 121 -23.28 -25.39 -8.50
N PRO A 122 -24.18 -24.78 -9.29
CA PRO A 122 -25.35 -25.47 -9.74
C PRO A 122 -24.99 -26.20 -11.05
N HIS A 123 -25.09 -27.52 -11.01
CA HIS A 123 -25.16 -28.39 -12.18
C HIS A 123 -25.97 -27.75 -13.32
N LYS A 124 -25.37 -27.66 -14.51
CA LYS A 124 -26.13 -27.63 -15.78
C LYS A 124 -25.51 -28.62 -16.76
N ASN A 125 -26.08 -29.81 -16.71
CA ASN A 125 -26.33 -30.79 -17.77
C ASN A 125 -25.37 -30.87 -18.96
N LEU A 126 -24.78 -32.06 -19.10
CA LEU A 126 -24.22 -32.63 -20.33
C LEU A 126 -25.16 -32.42 -21.53
N PRO A 127 -24.61 -32.26 -22.74
CA PRO A 127 -25.12 -32.93 -23.91
C PRO A 127 -24.36 -34.27 -24.08
N LEU A 128 -25.03 -35.38 -23.78
CA LEU A 128 -24.60 -36.68 -24.30
C LEU A 128 -24.91 -36.72 -25.80
N LYS A 129 -23.89 -37.10 -26.56
CA LYS A 129 -23.91 -37.39 -27.99
C LYS A 129 -24.40 -38.83 -28.20
N GLY A 130 -25.28 -39.03 -29.19
CA GLY A 130 -25.76 -40.33 -29.73
C GLY A 130 -27.26 -40.22 -30.04
N ASP A 131 -27.78 -40.51 -31.23
CA ASP A 131 -27.27 -41.12 -32.48
C ASP A 131 -27.60 -40.21 -33.68
#